data_AF-A0A9N9SEN1-F1
#
_entry.id   AF-A0A9N9SEN1-F1
#
_cell.length_a   1.000
_cell.length_b   1.000
_cell.length_c   1.000
_cell.angle_alpha   90.00
_cell.angle_beta   90.00
_cell.angle_gamma   90.00
#
_symmetry.space_group_name_H-M   'P 1'
#
loop_
_entity.id
_entity.type
_entity.pdbx_description
1 polymer ?
#
loop_
_entity_poly.entity_id
_entity_poly.type
_entity_poly.pdbx_seq_one_letter_code
_entity_poly.pdbx_strand_id
1 'polypeptide(L)'
;MKKTLDIREIKNQFDKNCGRISIHKPIGRTLSPQAILLGLKGLKNIGNACFINSVNQCLSITKRLPELILNDDYMSFINTTRASMKGELFTEFAKVIKELWWSEDSSDSIINATFCTLLHRICPAGRT
;
A
#
# COMPACT_ATOMS: atom_id res chain seq x y z
N MET A 1 -24.90 5.11 -13.20
CA MET A 1 -24.97 3.92 -12.29
C MET A 1 -23.59 3.27 -12.25
N LYS A 2 -22.81 3.44 -11.18
CA LYS A 2 -21.53 2.71 -11.04
C LYS A 2 -21.85 1.29 -10.59
N LYS A 3 -21.57 0.31 -11.47
CA LYS A 3 -21.70 -1.13 -11.16
C LYS A 3 -20.81 -1.44 -9.97
N THR A 4 -21.36 -2.11 -8.96
CA THR A 4 -20.54 -2.85 -7.99
C THR A 4 -19.75 -3.86 -8.83
N LEU A 5 -18.41 -3.77 -8.86
CA LEU A 5 -17.64 -4.84 -9.47
C LEU A 5 -17.84 -6.11 -8.62
N ASP A 6 -18.29 -7.18 -9.26
CA ASP A 6 -18.34 -8.52 -8.70
C ASP A 6 -16.92 -8.92 -8.27
N ILE A 7 -16.77 -9.60 -7.13
CA ILE A 7 -15.48 -10.14 -6.66
C ILE A 7 -14.83 -10.99 -7.75
N ARG A 8 -15.62 -11.68 -8.59
CA ARG A 8 -15.14 -12.43 -9.76
C ARG A 8 -14.55 -11.53 -10.84
N GLU A 9 -15.12 -10.36 -11.07
CA GLU A 9 -14.62 -9.36 -12.02
C GLU A 9 -13.30 -8.76 -11.53
N ILE A 10 -13.20 -8.44 -10.24
CA ILE A 10 -11.97 -7.96 -9.60
C ILE A 10 -10.87 -9.03 -9.70
N LYS A 11 -11.20 -10.29 -9.40
CA LYS A 11 -10.27 -11.40 -9.54
C LYS A 11 -9.82 -11.59 -10.98
N ASN A 12 -10.74 -11.55 -11.95
CA ASN A 12 -10.39 -11.66 -13.36
C ASN A 12 -9.52 -10.50 -13.84
N GLN A 13 -9.73 -9.27 -13.36
CA GLN A 13 -8.87 -8.13 -13.67
C GLN A 13 -7.48 -8.28 -13.03
N PHE A 14 -7.41 -8.78 -11.79
CA PHE A 14 -6.16 -9.11 -11.12
C PHE A 14 -5.38 -10.23 -11.82
N ASP A 15 -6.06 -11.30 -12.22
CA ASP A 15 -5.48 -12.46 -12.89
C ASP A 15 -5.02 -12.14 -14.34
N LYS A 16 -5.76 -11.30 -15.07
CA LYS A 16 -5.38 -10.85 -16.43
C LYS A 16 -4.09 -10.00 -16.45
N ASN A 17 -3.84 -9.25 -15.38
CA ASN A 17 -2.61 -8.46 -15.21
C ASN A 17 -1.47 -9.29 -14.59
N CYS A 18 -1.67 -10.59 -14.35
CA CYS A 18 -0.71 -11.47 -13.70
C CYS A 18 0.43 -11.97 -14.62
N GLY A 19 0.54 -11.46 -15.86
CA GLY A 19 1.62 -11.76 -16.79
C GLY A 19 2.87 -10.91 -16.56
N ARG A 20 3.96 -11.54 -16.11
CA ARG A 20 5.34 -11.01 -15.95
C ARG A 20 5.53 -9.86 -14.95
N ILE A 21 6.43 -10.09 -13.98
CA ILE A 21 6.97 -9.05 -13.10
C ILE A 21 7.86 -8.17 -13.96
N SER A 22 7.37 -7.00 -14.30
CA SER A 22 8.20 -5.85 -14.63
C SER A 22 7.84 -4.79 -13.62
N ILE A 23 8.45 -4.83 -12.43
CA ILE A 23 8.66 -3.58 -11.69
C ILE A 23 9.34 -2.67 -12.70
N HIS A 24 8.57 -1.77 -13.31
CA HIS A 24 9.08 -0.89 -14.33
C HIS A 24 10.28 -0.20 -13.70
N LYS A 25 11.47 -0.52 -14.21
CA LYS A 25 12.64 0.31 -14.01
C LYS A 25 12.16 1.72 -14.37
N PRO A 26 12.30 2.73 -13.49
CA PRO A 26 11.89 4.07 -13.81
C PRO A 26 12.43 4.41 -15.19
N ILE A 27 11.52 4.84 -16.07
CA ILE A 27 11.87 5.51 -17.30
C ILE A 27 12.79 6.67 -16.89
N GLY A 28 14.10 6.52 -17.14
CA GLY A 28 15.08 7.60 -17.04
C GLY A 28 15.89 7.79 -15.74
N ARG A 29 15.90 6.88 -14.74
CA ARG A 29 16.80 7.04 -13.57
C ARG A 29 17.94 6.01 -13.56
N THR A 30 19.19 6.49 -13.57
CA THR A 30 20.41 5.71 -13.33
C THR A 30 20.30 5.04 -11.96
N LEU A 31 20.54 3.74 -11.87
CA LEU A 31 20.52 2.98 -10.61
C LEU A 31 21.63 3.51 -9.69
N SER A 32 21.29 4.33 -8.69
CA SER A 32 22.19 4.58 -7.57
C SER A 32 22.27 3.32 -6.69
N PRO A 33 23.32 3.14 -5.88
CA PRO A 33 23.43 2.01 -4.95
C PRO A 33 22.20 1.81 -4.04
N GLN A 34 21.43 2.87 -3.77
CA GLN A 34 20.16 2.83 -3.02
C GLN A 34 19.04 2.06 -3.74
N ALA A 35 19.10 1.87 -5.05
CA ALA A 35 18.10 1.10 -5.80
C ALA A 35 18.09 -0.40 -5.45
N ILE A 36 19.11 -0.90 -4.74
CA ILE A 36 19.15 -2.27 -4.20
C ILE A 36 18.26 -2.42 -2.95
N LEU A 37 17.78 -1.31 -2.35
CA LEU A 37 17.06 -1.31 -1.07
C LEU A 37 15.55 -1.02 -1.17
N LEU A 38 14.96 -1.06 -2.37
CA LEU A 38 13.53 -0.77 -2.55
C LEU A 38 12.67 -1.77 -1.76
N GLY A 39 11.74 -1.26 -0.96
CA GLY A 39 10.88 -2.10 -0.11
C GLY A 39 11.55 -2.62 1.16
N LEU A 40 12.79 -2.23 1.47
CA LEU A 40 13.54 -2.68 2.65
C LEU A 40 13.63 -1.62 3.77
N LYS A 41 12.83 -0.55 3.71
CA LYS A 41 12.73 0.43 4.80
C LYS A 41 11.95 -0.14 5.99
N GLY A 42 12.37 0.21 7.20
CA GLY A 42 11.68 -0.08 8.44
C GLY A 42 10.43 0.78 8.65
N LEU A 43 9.56 0.35 9.57
CA LEU A 43 8.44 1.17 10.06
C LEU A 43 8.70 1.53 11.52
N LYS A 44 8.66 2.82 11.85
CA LYS A 44 8.86 3.28 13.22
C LYS A 44 7.67 2.83 14.08
N ASN A 45 7.95 2.17 15.21
CA ASN A 45 6.92 1.77 16.15
C ASN A 45 6.47 2.99 16.97
N ILE A 46 5.29 3.52 16.69
CA ILE A 46 4.69 4.65 17.41
C ILE A 46 3.44 4.14 18.11
N GLY A 47 3.56 3.80 19.40
CA GLY A 47 2.45 3.44 20.29
C GLY A 47 1.65 2.21 19.87
N ASN A 48 2.10 1.00 20.25
CA ASN A 48 1.44 -0.28 19.97
C ASN A 48 1.21 -0.59 18.47
N ALA A 49 1.89 0.12 17.57
CA ALA A 49 1.77 -0.07 16.13
C ALA A 49 2.57 -1.28 15.60
N CYS A 50 3.32 -2.02 16.43
CA CYS A 50 4.16 -3.13 15.98
C CYS A 50 3.37 -4.22 15.23
N PHE A 51 2.14 -4.49 15.64
CA PHE A 51 1.24 -5.41 14.94
C PHE A 51 0.85 -4.89 13.54
N ILE A 52 0.48 -3.61 13.44
CA ILE A 52 0.16 -2.99 12.15
C ILE A 52 1.41 -2.92 11.26
N ASN A 53 2.57 -2.66 11.86
CA ASN A 53 3.84 -2.58 11.16
C ASN A 53 4.25 -3.94 10.57
N SER A 54 4.11 -5.04 11.33
CA SER A 54 4.41 -6.38 10.79
C SER A 54 3.47 -6.74 9.64
N VAL A 55 2.17 -6.45 9.77
CA VAL A 55 1.19 -6.66 8.69
C VAL A 55 1.56 -5.84 7.45
N ASN A 56 1.87 -4.55 7.61
CA ASN A 56 2.27 -3.68 6.49
C ASN A 56 3.54 -4.18 5.79
N GLN A 57 4.53 -4.67 6.54
CA GLN A 57 5.75 -5.26 5.97
C GLN A 57 5.47 -6.55 5.21
N CYS A 58 4.55 -7.40 5.68
CA CYS A 58 4.13 -8.59 4.92
C CYS A 58 3.38 -8.24 3.64
N LEU A 59 2.50 -7.23 3.71
CA LEU A 59 1.74 -6.78 2.54
C LEU A 59 2.62 -6.06 1.52
N SER A 60 3.63 -5.31 1.96
CA SER A 60 4.55 -4.59 1.08
C SER A 60 5.39 -5.51 0.19
N ILE A 61 5.59 -6.77 0.57
CA ILE A 61 6.32 -7.77 -0.23
C ILE A 61 5.39 -8.70 -1.03
N THR A 62 4.07 -8.51 -0.93
CA THR A 62 3.11 -9.31 -1.68
C THR A 62 3.15 -8.89 -3.15
N LYS A 63 3.93 -9.62 -3.96
CA LYS A 63 4.34 -9.33 -5.36
C LYS A 63 3.49 -8.34 -6.17
N ARG A 64 2.17 -8.50 -6.22
CA ARG A 64 1.27 -7.68 -7.06
C ARG A 64 0.71 -6.43 -6.37
N LEU A 65 0.67 -6.41 -5.04
CA LEU A 65 0.09 -5.31 -4.30
C LEU A 65 0.90 -4.01 -4.45
N PRO A 66 2.25 -4.00 -4.34
CA PRO A 66 3.04 -2.81 -4.62
C PRO A 66 2.90 -2.34 -6.06
N GLU A 67 2.88 -3.24 -7.05
CA GLU A 67 2.72 -2.86 -8.46
C GLU A 67 1.41 -2.10 -8.69
N LEU A 68 0.30 -2.65 -8.21
CA LEU A 68 -1.02 -2.02 -8.28
C LEU A 68 -1.04 -0.64 -7.61
N ILE A 69 -0.33 -0.51 -6.48
CA ILE A 69 -0.28 0.73 -5.71
C ILE A 69 0.65 1.77 -6.34
N LEU A 70 1.83 1.35 -6.80
CA LEU A 70 2.85 2.22 -7.40
C LEU A 70 2.39 2.78 -8.74
N ASN A 71 1.60 2.02 -9.51
CA ASN A 71 1.00 2.47 -10.77
C ASN A 71 -0.32 3.23 -10.61
N ASP A 72 -0.81 3.42 -9.37
CA ASP A 72 -2.12 4.03 -9.07
C ASP A 72 -3.35 3.31 -9.64
N ASP A 73 -3.19 2.09 -10.16
CA ASP A 73 -4.26 1.26 -10.72
C ASP A 73 -5.37 0.95 -9.69
N TYR A 74 -5.00 0.88 -8.41
CA TYR A 74 -5.91 0.63 -7.29
C TYR A 74 -7.07 1.64 -7.20
N MET A 75 -6.89 2.87 -7.70
CA MET A 75 -7.90 3.93 -7.64
C MET A 75 -9.21 3.54 -8.32
N SER A 76 -9.14 2.73 -9.38
CA SER A 76 -10.30 2.23 -10.12
C SER A 76 -11.13 1.21 -9.32
N PHE A 77 -10.51 0.55 -8.34
CA PHE A 77 -11.14 -0.47 -7.48
C PHE A 77 -11.73 0.12 -6.19
N ILE A 78 -11.39 1.35 -5.84
CA ILE A 78 -11.91 1.99 -4.63
C ILE A 78 -13.39 2.34 -4.79
N ASN A 79 -14.21 1.76 -3.92
CA ASN A 79 -15.61 2.13 -3.80
C ASN A 79 -15.79 3.41 -2.96
N THR A 80 -15.72 4.57 -3.61
CA THR A 80 -15.89 5.87 -2.97
C THR A 80 -17.35 6.25 -2.65
N THR A 81 -18.32 5.52 -3.21
CA THR A 81 -19.74 5.89 -3.12
C THR A 81 -20.48 5.22 -1.97
N ARG A 82 -20.18 3.95 -1.67
CA ARG A 82 -20.89 3.19 -0.62
C ARG A 82 -20.05 2.86 0.61
N ALA A 83 -18.72 2.99 0.54
CA ALA A 83 -17.87 2.75 1.71
C ALA A 83 -17.97 3.92 2.69
N SER A 84 -18.09 3.62 3.99
CA SER A 84 -18.19 4.64 5.06
C SER A 84 -17.02 5.64 5.04
N MET A 85 -15.83 5.20 4.67
CA MET A 85 -14.61 6.02 4.59
C MET A 85 -14.28 6.50 3.19
N LYS A 86 -15.12 6.20 2.19
CA LYS A 86 -14.89 6.63 0.81
C LYS A 86 -13.48 6.29 0.26
N GLY A 87 -12.86 5.21 0.76
CA GLY A 87 -11.53 4.75 0.36
C GLY A 87 -10.35 5.32 1.14
N GLU A 88 -10.57 6.24 2.09
CA GLU A 88 -9.51 6.97 2.80
C GLU A 88 -8.49 6.05 3.48
N LEU A 89 -8.93 4.94 4.09
CA LEU A 89 -8.02 3.96 4.70
C LEU A 89 -7.04 3.36 3.69
N PHE A 90 -7.55 2.90 2.54
CA PHE A 90 -6.72 2.28 1.53
C PHE A 90 -5.78 3.32 0.88
N THR A 91 -6.22 4.56 0.74
CA THR A 91 -5.38 5.65 0.26
C THR A 91 -4.20 5.91 1.19
N GLU A 92 -4.39 5.94 2.51
CA GLU A 92 -3.26 6.08 3.45
C GLU A 92 -2.38 4.83 3.48
N PHE A 93 -2.95 3.64 3.36
CA PHE A 93 -2.16 2.41 3.19
C PHE A 93 -1.28 2.46 1.94
N ALA A 94 -1.82 2.91 0.81
CA ALA A 94 -1.09 3.04 -0.44
C ALA A 94 0.10 4.01 -0.29
N LYS A 95 -0.03 5.10 0.47
CA LYS A 95 1.08 6.00 0.79
C LYS A 95 2.19 5.30 1.57
N VAL A 96 1.85 4.48 2.56
CA VAL A 96 2.84 3.67 3.31
C VAL A 96 3.62 2.77 2.36
N ILE A 97 2.94 2.05 1.45
CA ILE A 97 3.61 1.19 0.49
C ILE A 97 4.50 1.99 -0.47
N LYS A 98 4.02 3.13 -0.98
CA LYS A 98 4.82 4.02 -1.85
C LYS A 98 6.07 4.53 -1.12
N GLU A 99 5.96 4.88 0.15
CA GLU A 99 7.12 5.32 0.94
C GLU A 99 8.12 4.18 1.19
N LEU A 100 7.66 2.96 1.45
CA LEU A 100 8.56 1.80 1.60
C LEU A 100 9.35 1.51 0.32
N TRP A 101 8.72 1.71 -0.85
CA TRP A 101 9.29 1.34 -2.15
C TRP A 101 9.96 2.49 -2.90
N TRP A 102 9.61 3.75 -2.66
CA TRP A 102 10.05 4.89 -3.47
C TRP A 102 10.40 6.16 -2.68
N SER A 103 10.49 6.09 -1.34
CA SER A 103 10.86 7.27 -0.57
C SER A 103 12.28 7.75 -0.93
N GLU A 104 12.36 9.01 -1.38
CA GLU A 104 13.63 9.72 -1.63
C GLU A 104 14.34 10.13 -0.33
N ASP A 105 13.67 9.95 0.82
CA ASP A 105 14.26 10.15 2.15
C ASP A 105 15.43 9.18 2.34
N SER A 106 16.56 9.66 2.87
CA SER A 106 17.69 8.81 3.23
C SER A 106 17.47 8.02 4.52
N SER A 107 16.37 8.27 5.23
CA SER A 107 16.00 7.56 6.45
C SER A 107 15.70 6.08 6.18
N ASP A 108 16.26 5.22 7.02
CA ASP A 108 16.06 3.76 7.00
C ASP A 108 14.67 3.34 7.49
N SER A 109 13.88 4.26 8.04
CA SER A 109 12.54 3.98 8.56
C SER A 109 11.54 5.08 8.24
N ILE A 110 10.29 4.71 8.00
CA ILE A 110 9.19 5.65 7.75
C ILE A 110 8.17 5.67 8.91
N ILE A 111 7.35 6.71 8.95
CA ILE A 111 6.35 6.93 10.01
C ILE A 111 4.95 6.87 9.38
N ASN A 112 4.15 5.87 9.77
CA ASN A 112 2.79 5.63 9.27
C ASN A 112 1.69 6.16 10.20
N ALA A 113 1.92 7.28 10.91
CA ALA A 113 1.03 7.78 11.96
C ALA A 113 -0.41 8.07 11.49
N THR A 114 -0.58 8.64 10.29
CA THR A 114 -1.90 8.93 9.71
C THR A 114 -2.68 7.65 9.44
N PHE A 115 -2.03 6.65 8.84
CA PHE A 115 -2.63 5.33 8.60
C PHE A 115 -3.07 4.66 9.90
N CYS A 116 -2.20 4.65 10.93
CA CYS A 116 -2.54 4.09 12.24
C CYS A 116 -3.72 4.83 12.90
N THR A 117 -3.75 6.17 12.81
CA THR A 117 -4.86 6.98 13.35
C THR A 117 -6.18 6.64 12.67
N LEU A 118 -6.17 6.51 11.34
CA LEU A 118 -7.36 6.09 10.58
C LEU A 118 -7.82 4.68 10.95
N LEU A 119 -6.89 3.73 11.07
CA LEU A 119 -7.22 2.36 11.49
C LEU A 119 -7.89 2.33 12.85
N HIS A 120 -7.34 3.03 13.85
CA HIS A 120 -7.92 3.09 15.19
C HIS A 120 -9.29 3.79 15.22
N ARG A 121 -9.57 4.72 14.30
CA ARG A 121 -10.90 5.34 14.17
C ARG A 121 -11.96 4.34 13.71
N ILE A 122 -11.59 3.35 12.89
CA ILE A 122 -12.52 2.35 12.33
C ILE A 122 -12.69 1.17 13.28
N CYS A 123 -11.57 0.72 13.82
CA CYS A 123 -11.48 -0.38 14.76
C CYS A 123 -10.83 0.18 16.02
N PRO A 124 -11.57 0.91 16.86
CA PRO A 124 -11.08 1.26 18.17
C PRO A 124 -10.74 -0.05 18.86
N ALA A 125 -9.49 -0.24 19.26
CA ALA A 125 -9.16 -1.38 20.10
C ALA A 125 -10.10 -1.31 21.30
N GLY A 126 -11.02 -2.28 21.39
CA GLY A 126 -11.71 -2.52 22.65
C GLY A 126 -10.62 -2.65 23.69
N ARG A 127 -10.69 -1.86 24.76
CA ARG A 127 -9.89 -2.09 25.97
C ARG A 127 -10.06 -3.58 26.30
N THR A 128 -9.04 -4.36 25.99
CA THR A 128 -8.90 -5.76 26.41
C THR A 128 -7.95 -5.77 27.58
#